data_AF-A0A843GEI5-F1
#
_entry.id   AF-A0A843GEI5-F1
#
_cell.length_a   1.000
_cell.length_b   1.000
_cell.length_c   1.000
_cell.angle_alpha   90.00
_cell.angle_beta   90.00
_cell.angle_gamma   90.00
#
_symmetry.space_group_name_H-M   'P 1'
#
loop_
_entity.id
_entity.type
_entity.pdbx_description
1 polymer ?
#
loop_
_entity_poly.entity_id
_entity_poly.type
_entity_poly.pdbx_seq_one_letter_code
_entity_poly.pdbx_strand_id
1 'polypeptide(L)'
;MLAIPTLIGLFWKDLHDKKKENSDVKKEQRKKEFQANVREVLQEELKPLNNSIDSLEKKLDLVADGTLSTLRNNIKDCFYRCYEKGYRNDYDFKNIHALYKSYRNLNGNSFIEDIMHRFDSLPPKEDFLRKRAEEEEHEKVKAVQKSKIKDCENGGGDTNEQ
;
A
#
# COMPACT_ATOMS: atom_id res chain seq x y z
N MET A 1 -12.10 91.82 2.09
CA MET A 1 -13.34 91.44 1.38
C MET A 1 -13.71 90.02 1.79
N LEU A 2 -14.62 89.85 2.74
CA LEU A 2 -15.07 88.52 3.18
C LEU A 2 -16.34 88.18 2.39
N ALA A 3 -16.24 87.20 1.50
CA ALA A 3 -17.36 86.70 0.72
C ALA A 3 -18.37 86.04 1.69
N ILE A 4 -19.55 86.64 1.86
CA ILE A 4 -20.65 86.02 2.60
C ILE A 4 -21.23 84.95 1.69
N PRO A 5 -21.07 83.65 2.01
CA PRO A 5 -21.75 82.60 1.26
C PRO A 5 -23.25 82.81 1.46
N THR A 6 -23.99 83.04 0.38
CA THR A 6 -25.46 83.13 0.44
C THR A 6 -26.02 81.82 1.00
N LEU A 7 -26.96 81.92 1.96
CA LEU A 7 -27.65 80.78 2.59
C LEU A 7 -28.15 79.74 1.58
N ILE A 8 -28.55 80.20 0.39
CA ILE A 8 -28.96 79.37 -0.74
C ILE A 8 -27.81 78.48 -1.23
N GLY A 9 -26.60 79.01 -1.40
CA GLY A 9 -25.44 78.22 -1.82
C GLY A 9 -25.03 77.15 -0.81
N LEU A 10 -25.18 77.42 0.49
CA LEU A 10 -24.93 76.45 1.56
C LEU A 10 -25.97 75.30 1.53
N PHE A 11 -27.23 75.63 1.27
CA PHE A 11 -28.32 74.66 1.14
C PHE A 11 -28.15 73.74 -0.09
N TRP A 12 -27.80 74.30 -1.25
CA TRP A 12 -27.54 73.48 -2.45
C TRP A 12 -26.33 72.56 -2.25
N LYS A 13 -25.28 73.03 -1.58
CA LYS A 13 -24.11 72.21 -1.25
C LYS A 13 -24.47 71.03 -0.33
N ASP A 14 -25.26 71.26 0.73
CA ASP A 14 -25.69 70.21 1.66
C ASP A 14 -26.61 69.17 0.97
N LEU A 15 -27.49 69.60 0.06
CA LEU A 15 -28.29 68.70 -0.78
C LEU A 15 -27.44 67.88 -1.75
N HIS A 16 -26.43 68.48 -2.37
CA HIS A 16 -25.50 67.78 -3.26
C HIS A 16 -24.66 66.74 -2.51
N ASP A 17 -24.14 67.11 -1.33
CA ASP A 17 -23.32 66.22 -0.49
C ASP A 17 -24.17 65.04 0.02
N LYS A 18 -25.41 65.27 0.48
CA LYS A 18 -26.37 64.20 0.83
C LYS A 18 -26.71 63.30 -0.35
N LYS A 19 -26.91 63.85 -1.55
CA LYS A 19 -27.22 63.06 -2.75
C LYS A 19 -26.02 62.20 -3.17
N LYS A 20 -24.80 62.72 -3.02
CA LYS A 20 -23.56 62.00 -3.31
C LYS A 20 -23.34 60.86 -2.32
N GLU A 21 -23.46 61.13 -1.02
CA GLU A 21 -23.37 60.14 0.05
C GLU A 21 -24.35 58.99 -0.16
N ASN A 22 -25.63 59.30 -0.43
CA ASN A 22 -26.64 58.29 -0.68
C ASN A 22 -26.36 57.46 -1.96
N SER A 23 -25.72 58.06 -2.96
CA SER A 23 -25.28 57.36 -4.19
C SER A 23 -24.10 56.41 -3.93
N ASP A 24 -23.18 56.81 -3.05
CA ASP A 24 -22.00 56.03 -2.72
C ASP A 24 -22.36 54.86 -1.79
N VAL A 25 -23.28 55.07 -0.84
CA VAL A 25 -23.89 53.99 -0.03
C VAL A 25 -24.56 52.94 -0.92
N LYS A 26 -25.35 53.35 -1.92
CA LYS A 26 -25.98 52.42 -2.87
C LYS A 26 -24.96 51.65 -3.72
N LYS A 27 -23.85 52.27 -4.13
CA LYS A 27 -22.79 51.56 -4.85
C LYS A 27 -22.13 50.51 -3.97
N GLU A 28 -21.89 50.85 -2.70
CA GLU A 28 -21.25 49.94 -1.76
C GLU A 28 -22.18 48.76 -1.39
N GLN A 29 -23.47 49.00 -1.23
CA GLN A 29 -24.47 47.93 -1.06
C GLN A 29 -24.47 46.97 -2.26
N ARG A 30 -24.52 47.49 -3.50
CA ARG A 30 -24.46 46.63 -4.69
C ARG A 30 -23.18 45.81 -4.79
N LYS A 31 -22.03 46.37 -4.37
CA LYS A 31 -20.77 45.62 -4.32
C LYS A 31 -20.85 44.49 -3.29
N LYS A 32 -21.39 44.76 -2.11
CA LYS A 32 -21.57 43.74 -1.05
C LYS A 32 -22.54 42.64 -1.48
N GLU A 33 -23.67 43.02 -2.09
CA GLU A 33 -24.65 42.08 -2.65
C GLU A 33 -24.03 41.23 -3.75
N PHE A 34 -23.28 41.83 -4.67
CA PHE A 34 -22.57 41.10 -5.73
C PHE A 34 -21.52 40.14 -5.15
N GLN A 35 -20.73 40.58 -4.17
CA GLN A 35 -19.75 39.72 -3.50
C GLN A 35 -20.42 38.56 -2.76
N ALA A 36 -21.55 38.80 -2.08
CA ALA A 36 -22.32 37.76 -1.41
C ALA A 36 -22.85 36.73 -2.41
N ASN A 37 -23.41 37.19 -3.53
CA ASN A 37 -23.96 36.32 -4.57
C ASN A 37 -22.85 35.48 -5.26
N VAL A 38 -21.70 36.10 -5.55
CA VAL A 38 -20.52 35.37 -6.05
C VAL A 38 -20.07 34.30 -5.06
N ARG A 39 -20.05 34.61 -3.76
CA ARG A 39 -19.68 33.65 -2.72
C ARG A 39 -20.68 32.49 -2.62
N GLU A 40 -21.97 32.78 -2.74
CA GLU A 40 -23.04 31.78 -2.72
C GLU A 40 -22.90 30.82 -3.90
N VAL A 41 -22.80 31.34 -5.13
CA VAL A 41 -22.59 30.53 -6.34
C VAL A 41 -21.32 29.68 -6.23
N LEU A 42 -20.21 30.27 -5.74
CA LEU A 42 -18.98 29.51 -5.51
C LEU A 42 -19.16 28.38 -4.50
N GLN A 43 -19.93 28.59 -3.43
CA GLN A 43 -20.20 27.54 -2.45
C GLN A 43 -21.09 26.44 -3.02
N GLU A 44 -22.10 26.79 -3.81
CA GLU A 44 -22.98 25.83 -4.49
C GLU A 44 -22.20 24.95 -5.47
N GLU A 45 -21.23 25.51 -6.20
CA GLU A 45 -20.41 24.77 -7.17
C GLU A 45 -19.28 23.95 -6.49
N LEU A 46 -18.69 24.46 -5.40
CA LEU A 46 -17.60 23.76 -4.69
C LEU A 46 -18.09 22.58 -3.84
N LYS A 47 -19.31 22.66 -3.29
CA LYS A 47 -19.90 21.61 -2.46
C LYS A 47 -20.02 20.24 -3.17
N PRO A 48 -20.57 20.12 -4.40
CA PRO A 48 -20.64 18.86 -5.12
C PRO A 48 -19.25 18.35 -5.50
N LEU A 49 -18.28 19.24 -5.77
CA LEU A 49 -16.90 18.86 -6.03
C LEU A 49 -16.26 18.22 -4.79
N ASN A 50 -16.41 18.85 -3.62
CA ASN A 50 -15.89 18.30 -2.36
C ASN A 50 -16.52 16.94 -2.03
N ASN A 51 -17.85 16.82 -2.17
CA ASN A 51 -18.54 15.54 -2.00
C ASN A 51 -18.04 14.46 -2.98
N SER A 52 -17.68 14.86 -4.20
CA SER A 52 -17.15 13.94 -5.22
C SER A 52 -15.74 13.47 -4.85
N ILE A 53 -14.89 14.37 -4.32
CA ILE A 53 -13.56 14.03 -3.80
C ILE A 53 -13.69 13.03 -2.64
N ASP A 54 -14.52 13.33 -1.64
CA ASP A 54 -14.74 12.45 -0.49
C ASP A 54 -15.24 11.05 -0.93
N SER A 55 -16.08 11.00 -1.97
CA SER A 55 -16.57 9.76 -2.57
C SER A 55 -15.48 8.98 -3.29
N LEU A 56 -14.58 9.67 -4.01
CA LEU A 56 -13.45 9.07 -4.69
C LEU A 56 -12.42 8.52 -3.69
N GLU A 57 -12.13 9.26 -2.62
CA GLU A 57 -11.24 8.80 -1.55
C GLU A 57 -11.76 7.50 -0.91
N LYS A 58 -13.05 7.46 -0.54
CA LYS A 58 -13.68 6.22 -0.01
C LYS A 58 -13.59 5.05 -0.97
N LYS A 59 -13.78 5.28 -2.28
CA LYS A 59 -13.66 4.22 -3.29
C LYS A 59 -12.21 3.76 -3.43
N LEU A 60 -11.26 4.68 -3.36
CA LEU A 60 -9.83 4.37 -3.43
C LEU A 60 -9.41 3.52 -2.23
N ASP A 61 -9.89 3.83 -1.02
CA ASP A 61 -9.65 3.03 0.19
C ASP A 61 -10.17 1.60 0.03
N LEU A 62 -11.40 1.43 -0.48
CA LEU A 62 -11.98 0.11 -0.76
C LEU A 62 -11.14 -0.70 -1.77
N VAL A 63 -10.62 -0.04 -2.81
CA VAL A 63 -9.74 -0.67 -3.80
C VAL A 63 -8.38 -1.03 -3.18
N ALA A 64 -7.83 -0.16 -2.34
CA ALA A 64 -6.59 -0.42 -1.61
C ALA A 64 -6.73 -1.65 -0.70
N ASP A 65 -7.83 -1.75 0.05
CA ASP A 65 -8.13 -2.90 0.92
C ASP A 65 -8.29 -4.21 0.14
N GLY A 66 -9.00 -4.16 -0.99
CA GLY A 66 -9.14 -5.31 -1.89
C GLY A 66 -7.81 -5.75 -2.49
N THR A 67 -6.97 -4.79 -2.88
CA THR A 67 -5.62 -5.04 -3.40
C THR A 67 -4.72 -5.65 -2.32
N LEU A 68 -4.76 -5.13 -1.10
CA LEU A 68 -4.01 -5.64 0.04
C LEU A 68 -4.38 -7.08 0.36
N SER A 69 -5.67 -7.42 0.31
CA SER A 69 -6.17 -8.78 0.50
C SER A 69 -5.70 -9.73 -0.61
N THR A 70 -5.70 -9.26 -1.85
CA THR A 70 -5.21 -10.02 -3.01
C THR A 70 -3.70 -10.29 -2.92
N LEU A 71 -2.91 -9.27 -2.60
CA LEU A 71 -1.46 -9.39 -2.41
C LEU A 71 -1.14 -10.38 -1.28
N ARG A 72 -1.87 -10.30 -0.15
CA ARG A 72 -1.73 -11.22 0.97
C ARG A 72 -1.92 -12.68 0.54
N ASN A 73 -2.99 -12.96 -0.22
CA ASN A 73 -3.26 -14.31 -0.70
C ASN A 73 -2.18 -14.79 -1.67
N ASN A 74 -1.78 -13.95 -2.63
CA ASN A 74 -0.74 -14.31 -3.60
C ASN A 74 0.62 -14.62 -2.92
N ILE A 75 0.99 -13.84 -1.90
CA ILE A 75 2.21 -14.09 -1.10
C ILE A 75 2.09 -15.43 -0.38
N LYS A 76 0.97 -15.69 0.30
CA LYS A 76 0.72 -16.96 1.00
C LYS A 76 0.79 -18.15 0.05
N ASP A 77 0.14 -18.08 -1.10
CA ASP A 77 0.12 -19.16 -2.08
C ASP A 77 1.53 -19.44 -2.62
N CYS A 78 2.30 -18.39 -2.90
CA CYS A 78 3.70 -18.52 -3.30
C CYS A 78 4.54 -19.18 -2.22
N PHE A 79 4.39 -18.72 -0.97
CA PHE A 79 5.08 -19.28 0.19
C PHE A 79 4.74 -20.76 0.38
N TYR A 80 3.45 -21.13 0.45
CA TYR A 80 3.06 -22.53 0.69
C TYR A 80 3.55 -23.46 -0.41
N ARG A 81 3.47 -23.06 -1.68
CA ARG A 81 4.02 -23.85 -2.80
C ARG A 81 5.54 -24.09 -2.67
N CYS A 82 6.29 -23.13 -2.16
CA CYS A 82 7.75 -23.30 -1.97
C CYS A 82 8.05 -24.08 -0.68
N TYR A 83 7.28 -23.83 0.37
CA TYR A 83 7.42 -24.50 1.65
C TYR A 83 7.15 -26.01 1.53
N GLU A 84 6.11 -26.42 0.79
CA GLU A 84 5.81 -27.83 0.50
C GLU A 84 6.94 -28.52 -0.29
N LYS A 85 7.61 -27.78 -1.19
CA LYS A 85 8.78 -28.29 -1.93
C LYS A 85 10.05 -28.36 -1.08
N GLY A 86 10.11 -27.58 0.00
CA GLY A 86 11.30 -27.41 0.85
C GLY A 86 12.39 -26.52 0.25
N TYR A 87 12.14 -25.87 -0.89
CA TYR A 87 13.08 -24.99 -1.57
C TYR A 87 12.38 -23.87 -2.33
N ARG A 88 13.14 -22.86 -2.74
CA ARG A 88 12.69 -21.78 -3.61
C ARG A 88 13.54 -21.68 -4.88
N ASN A 89 12.94 -21.17 -5.95
CA ASN A 89 13.68 -20.78 -7.15
C ASN A 89 13.91 -19.27 -7.17
N ASP A 90 14.84 -18.80 -7.99
CA ASP A 90 15.11 -17.36 -8.19
C ASP A 90 13.86 -16.59 -8.65
N TYR A 91 13.03 -17.21 -9.50
CA TYR A 91 11.78 -16.61 -9.95
C TYR A 91 10.82 -16.39 -8.77
N ASP A 92 10.62 -17.40 -7.93
CA ASP A 92 9.75 -17.32 -6.76
C ASP A 92 10.25 -16.24 -5.79
N PHE A 93 11.56 -16.17 -5.58
CA PHE A 93 12.21 -15.17 -4.75
C PHE A 93 11.93 -13.74 -5.24
N LYS A 94 12.18 -13.46 -6.53
CA LYS A 94 11.94 -12.13 -7.11
C LYS A 94 10.46 -11.75 -7.06
N ASN A 95 9.59 -12.70 -7.41
CA ASN A 95 8.15 -12.46 -7.47
C ASN A 95 7.58 -12.15 -6.08
N ILE A 96 7.85 -12.98 -5.07
CA ILE A 96 7.29 -12.79 -3.73
C ILE A 96 7.79 -11.50 -3.07
N HIS A 97 9.04 -11.10 -3.31
CA HIS A 97 9.59 -9.83 -2.83
C HIS A 97 8.94 -8.62 -3.50
N ALA A 98 8.63 -8.69 -4.80
CA ALA A 98 7.91 -7.64 -5.49
C ALA A 98 6.48 -7.49 -4.93
N LEU A 99 5.79 -8.62 -4.70
CA LEU A 99 4.47 -8.62 -4.06
C LEU A 99 4.53 -8.04 -2.64
N TYR A 100 5.53 -8.44 -1.85
CA TYR A 100 5.72 -7.96 -0.48
C TYR A 100 5.99 -6.45 -0.43
N LYS A 101 6.82 -5.93 -1.35
CA LYS A 101 7.06 -4.49 -1.45
C LYS A 101 5.75 -3.72 -1.70
N SER A 102 4.95 -4.17 -2.65
CA SER A 102 3.64 -3.56 -2.93
C SER A 102 2.69 -3.68 -1.73
N TYR A 103 2.72 -4.81 -1.03
CA TYR A 103 1.92 -5.03 0.18
C TYR A 103 2.28 -4.06 1.31
N ARG A 104 3.58 -3.82 1.56
CA ARG A 104 4.03 -2.85 2.57
C ARG A 104 3.75 -1.40 2.19
N ASN A 105 3.80 -1.07 0.90
CA ASN A 105 3.43 0.26 0.41
C ASN A 105 1.94 0.59 0.66
N LEU A 106 1.09 -0.43 0.78
CA LEU A 106 -0.33 -0.29 1.16
C LEU A 106 -0.54 -0.46 2.67
N ASN A 107 0.48 -0.25 3.50
CA ASN A 107 0.40 -0.40 4.96
C ASN A 107 0.00 -1.81 5.43
N GLY A 108 0.46 -2.83 4.71
CA GLY A 108 0.31 -4.23 5.10
C GLY A 108 0.86 -4.55 6.51
N ASN A 109 0.27 -5.54 7.17
CA ASN A 109 0.56 -5.88 8.57
C ASN A 109 1.76 -6.82 8.74
N SER A 110 2.17 -7.03 9.99
CA SER A 110 3.34 -7.86 10.36
C SER A 110 3.16 -9.36 10.14
N PHE A 111 1.93 -9.89 10.00
CA PHE A 111 1.73 -11.33 9.76
C PHE A 111 2.40 -11.80 8.46
N ILE A 112 2.40 -10.97 7.42
CA ILE A 112 3.06 -11.31 6.15
C ILE A 112 4.58 -11.17 6.26
N GLU A 113 5.08 -10.33 7.15
CA GLU A 113 6.51 -10.18 7.43
C GLU A 113 7.08 -11.49 8.01
N ASP A 114 6.36 -12.13 8.94
CA ASP A 114 6.73 -13.45 9.46
C ASP A 114 6.77 -14.52 8.36
N ILE A 115 5.82 -14.48 7.43
CA ILE A 115 5.79 -15.38 6.27
C ILE A 115 7.02 -15.14 5.38
N MET A 116 7.40 -13.89 5.15
CA MET A 116 8.58 -13.54 4.36
C MET A 116 9.86 -14.04 5.03
N HIS A 117 10.01 -13.88 6.35
CA HIS A 117 11.16 -14.43 7.07
C HIS A 117 11.27 -15.96 6.92
N ARG A 118 10.14 -16.68 6.99
CA ARG A 118 10.12 -18.12 6.76
C ARG A 118 10.45 -18.46 5.31
N PHE A 119 9.93 -17.71 4.35
CA PHE A 119 10.29 -17.88 2.94
C PHE A 119 11.79 -17.66 2.71
N ASP A 120 12.37 -16.64 3.34
CA ASP A 120 13.79 -16.26 3.23
C ASP A 120 14.73 -17.31 3.85
N SER A 121 14.22 -18.12 4.76
CA SER A 121 14.96 -19.28 5.31
C SER A 121 15.00 -20.50 4.37
N LEU A 122 14.18 -20.56 3.32
CA LEU A 122 14.18 -21.69 2.39
C LEU A 122 15.46 -21.70 1.52
N PRO A 123 16.10 -22.86 1.32
CA PRO A 123 17.26 -22.95 0.46
C PRO A 123 16.89 -22.73 -1.03
N PRO A 124 17.84 -22.25 -1.84
CA PRO A 124 17.74 -22.34 -3.30
C PRO A 124 17.58 -23.79 -3.76
N LYS A 125 16.89 -24.00 -4.88
CA LYS A 125 16.65 -25.34 -5.45
C LYS A 125 17.93 -26.13 -5.67
N GLU A 126 18.96 -25.48 -6.20
CA GLU A 126 20.23 -26.09 -6.54
C GLU A 126 20.92 -26.64 -5.28
N ASP A 127 20.90 -25.88 -4.19
CA ASP A 127 21.46 -26.30 -2.91
C ASP A 127 20.65 -27.43 -2.27
N PHE A 128 19.32 -27.39 -2.40
CA PHE A 128 18.44 -28.45 -1.92
C PHE A 128 18.69 -29.78 -2.63
N LEU A 129 18.78 -29.76 -3.97
CA LEU A 129 19.05 -30.96 -4.76
C LEU A 129 20.43 -31.54 -4.47
N ARG A 130 21.44 -30.68 -4.29
CA ARG A 130 22.81 -31.11 -3.93
C ARG A 130 22.82 -31.86 -2.61
N LYS A 131 22.22 -31.30 -1.55
CA LYS A 131 22.13 -31.95 -0.22
C LYS A 131 21.42 -33.30 -0.29
N ARG A 132 20.31 -33.37 -1.03
CA ARG A 132 19.56 -34.63 -1.17
C ARG A 132 20.37 -35.71 -1.88
N ALA A 133 21.12 -35.35 -2.92
CA ALA A 133 22.00 -36.29 -3.61
C ALA A 133 23.12 -36.82 -2.69
N GLU A 134 23.73 -35.94 -1.89
CA GLU A 134 24.75 -36.31 -0.90
C GLU A 134 24.18 -37.28 0.17
N GLU A 135 22.97 -37.00 0.68
CA GLU A 135 22.28 -37.86 1.65
C GLU A 135 22.00 -39.27 1.07
N GLU A 136 21.51 -39.33 -0.17
CA GLU A 136 21.25 -40.60 -0.86
C GLU A 136 22.53 -41.42 -1.09
N GLU A 137 23.66 -40.76 -1.41
CA GLU A 137 24.95 -41.42 -1.56
C GLU A 137 25.46 -41.97 -0.21
N HIS A 138 25.37 -41.17 0.85
CA HIS A 138 25.74 -41.59 2.20
C HIS A 138 24.91 -42.77 2.70
N GLU A 139 23.61 -42.82 2.41
CA GLU A 139 22.75 -43.95 2.75
C GLU A 139 23.14 -45.22 1.98
N LYS A 140 23.44 -45.11 0.68
CA LYS A 140 23.93 -46.24 -0.12
C LYS A 140 25.24 -46.80 0.42
N VAL A 141 26.20 -45.94 0.77
CA VAL A 141 27.49 -46.36 1.36
C VAL A 141 27.27 -47.08 2.70
N LYS A 142 26.40 -46.55 3.58
CA LYS A 142 26.05 -47.20 4.85
C LYS A 142 25.38 -48.57 4.64
N ALA A 143 24.49 -48.69 3.66
CA ALA A 143 23.81 -49.94 3.35
C ALA A 143 24.79 -51.03 2.88
N VAL A 144 25.75 -50.68 2.01
CA VAL A 144 26.80 -51.59 1.53
C VAL A 144 27.76 -52.01 2.64
N GLN A 145 28.14 -51.09 3.53
CA GLN A 145 28.98 -51.44 4.69
C GLN A 145 28.26 -52.43 5.63
N LYS A 146 26.96 -52.22 5.86
CA LYS A 146 26.16 -53.11 6.70
C LYS A 146 25.96 -54.51 6.11
N SER A 147 25.86 -54.65 4.79
CA SER A 147 25.76 -55.97 4.15
C SER A 147 27.08 -56.76 4.25
N LYS A 148 28.22 -56.09 4.02
CA LYS A 148 29.54 -56.73 4.15
C LYS A 148 29.82 -57.26 5.56
N ILE A 149 29.36 -56.59 6.61
CA ILE A 149 29.54 -57.05 7.99
C ILE A 149 28.73 -58.33 8.26
N LYS A 150 27.50 -58.44 7.72
CA LYS A 150 26.66 -59.63 7.85
C LYS A 150 27.23 -60.86 7.13
N ASP A 151 27.89 -60.67 6.00
CA ASP A 151 28.49 -61.78 5.24
C ASP A 151 29.72 -62.35 5.96
N CYS A 152 30.43 -61.54 6.77
CA CYS A 152 31.54 -62.01 7.61
C CYS A 152 31.08 -62.78 8.86
N GLU A 153 29.89 -62.53 9.39
CA GLU A 153 29.35 -63.22 10.58
C GLU A 153 28.77 -64.61 10.26
N ASN A 154 28.35 -64.87 9.02
CA ASN A 154 27.77 -66.16 8.59
C ASN A 154 28.77 -67.15 7.98
N GLY A 155 30.05 -66.77 7.83
CA GLY A 155 31.11 -67.62 7.27
C GLY A 155 31.84 -68.52 8.28
N GLY A 156 31.49 -68.47 9.57
CA GLY A 156 32.17 -69.17 10.67
C GLY A 156 31.48 -70.46 11.15
N GLY A 157 30.67 -71.11 10.31
CA GLY A 157 30.05 -72.41 10.63
C GLY A 157 30.98 -73.56 10.27
N ASP A 158 31.82 -73.96 11.22
CA ASP A 158 32.70 -75.13 11.14
C ASP A 158 31.96 -76.38 10.64
N THR A 159 32.46 -76.94 9.54
CA THR A 159 32.24 -78.31 9.12
C THR A 159 32.87 -79.27 10.13
N ASN A 160 32.07 -79.86 11.01
CA ASN A 160 32.49 -81.03 11.79
C ASN A 160 32.18 -82.30 11.00
N GLU A 161 33.23 -82.91 10.44
CA GLU A 161 33.25 -84.29 9.96
C GLU A 161 33.01 -85.25 11.14
N GLN A 162 31.98 -86.09 11.03
CA GLN A 162 31.91 -87.44 11.62
C GLN A 162 31.14 -88.36 10.68
#